data_AF-A0A521UG49-F1
#
_entry.id   AF-A0A521UG49-F1
#
_cell.length_a   1.000
_cell.length_b   1.000
_cell.length_c   1.000
_cell.angle_alpha   90.00
_cell.angle_beta   90.00
_cell.angle_gamma   90.00
#
_symmetry.space_group_name_H-M   'P 1'
#
loop_
_entity.id
_entity.type
_entity.pdbx_description
1 polymer ?
#
loop_
_entity_poly.entity_id
_entity_poly.type
_entity_poly.pdbx_seq_one_letter_code
_entity_poly.pdbx_strand_id
1 'polypeptide(L)'
;MRTPLATFSVLILVGCERPTAPPANAPPTPPAADASARRAVAPCELAEGLGRKVFDRASDGGVDLAPLRRIFTRRCIPDATGGRAWALVPERVRLEGRGWWARYALMRLGSDNARFSSWPAAPSEDEVAASATPFNLWKQPGDSEVEVESMTAFDYDRDGSPELALTLRTSNHEGPTFQHAHVWTFTEGGVFLYERTLGARLHGVRDVDGDGRPDLLTHGPYDEPGVLCGTEFPSQVTGPELALHSLSDGSFSATDPAARAFALVACPARPARLLARTADGAVDNDATARNVACARLWGAPEAEVEAAVRRECPSPDAEAPCTGCEDLELLLRWAHVAPPLTLSATP
;
A
#
# COMPACT_ATOMS: atom_id res chain seq x y z
N MET A 1 -15.73 64.94 -11.65
CA MET A 1 -17.13 64.66 -11.27
C MET A 1 -17.10 63.70 -10.08
N ARG A 2 -17.51 64.17 -8.90
CA ARG A 2 -17.48 63.42 -7.63
C ARG A 2 -18.94 63.07 -7.26
N THR A 3 -19.23 61.80 -7.06
CA THR A 3 -20.53 61.30 -6.57
C THR A 3 -20.50 61.21 -5.04
N PRO A 4 -21.61 61.54 -4.34
CA PRO A 4 -21.66 61.48 -2.88
C PRO A 4 -22.13 60.10 -2.37
N LEU A 5 -21.59 59.69 -1.23
CA LEU A 5 -22.01 58.53 -0.43
C LEU A 5 -23.25 58.89 0.38
N ALA A 6 -24.31 58.09 0.27
CA ALA A 6 -25.51 58.17 1.11
C ALA A 6 -25.32 57.27 2.35
N THR A 7 -25.49 57.86 3.52
CA THR A 7 -25.47 57.18 4.83
C THR A 7 -26.90 56.82 5.22
N PHE A 8 -27.18 55.54 5.46
CA PHE A 8 -28.43 55.08 6.05
C PHE A 8 -28.19 54.74 7.53
N SER A 9 -28.88 55.44 8.43
CA SER A 9 -28.98 55.08 9.85
C SER A 9 -30.26 54.28 10.06
N VAL A 10 -30.13 53.06 10.56
CA VAL A 10 -31.26 52.22 11.00
C VAL A 10 -31.35 52.30 12.52
N LEU A 11 -32.48 52.81 13.02
CA LEU A 11 -32.83 52.88 14.42
C LEU A 11 -33.57 51.59 14.79
N ILE A 12 -32.96 50.70 15.58
CA ILE A 12 -33.62 49.49 16.10
C ILE A 12 -34.14 49.78 17.50
N LEU A 13 -35.46 49.76 17.66
CA LEU A 13 -36.14 49.81 18.95
C LEU A 13 -36.06 48.42 19.60
N VAL A 14 -35.36 48.32 20.73
CA VAL A 14 -35.33 47.12 21.58
C VAL A 14 -36.54 47.16 22.52
N GLY A 15 -37.52 46.29 22.28
CA GLY A 15 -38.59 46.00 23.23
C GLY A 15 -38.11 44.99 24.28
N CYS A 16 -38.19 45.34 25.56
CA CYS A 16 -38.01 44.39 26.66
C CYS A 16 -39.32 43.61 26.89
N GLU A 17 -39.39 42.38 26.38
CA GLU A 17 -40.37 41.40 26.86
C GLU A 17 -39.84 40.69 28.11
N ARG A 18 -40.70 40.56 29.12
CA ARG A 18 -40.41 39.79 30.34
C ARG A 18 -40.52 38.30 30.03
N PRO A 19 -39.58 37.45 30.51
CA PRO A 19 -39.68 36.01 30.29
C PRO A 19 -40.83 35.43 31.11
N THR A 20 -41.76 34.78 30.42
CA THR A 20 -42.77 33.89 31.00
C THR A 20 -42.11 32.66 31.62
N ALA A 21 -42.60 32.26 32.80
CA ALA A 21 -42.16 31.06 33.49
C ALA A 21 -42.47 29.79 32.65
N PRO A 22 -41.57 28.79 32.65
CA PRO A 22 -41.77 27.57 31.88
C PRO A 22 -42.88 26.68 32.48
N PRO A 23 -43.60 25.91 31.64
CA PRO A 23 -44.63 24.97 32.09
C PRO A 23 -44.02 23.80 32.90
N ALA A 24 -44.75 23.38 33.93
CA ALA A 24 -44.30 22.45 34.97
C ALA A 24 -44.13 20.97 34.55
N ASN A 25 -44.00 20.66 33.26
CA ASN A 25 -43.89 19.27 32.75
C ASN A 25 -42.92 19.18 31.55
N ALA A 26 -41.71 19.74 31.67
CA ALA A 26 -40.63 19.47 30.72
C ALA A 26 -39.87 18.19 31.15
N PRO A 27 -39.47 17.31 30.20
CA PRO A 27 -38.60 16.17 30.51
C PRO A 27 -37.28 16.67 31.14
N PRO A 28 -36.64 15.87 32.02
CA PRO A 28 -35.45 16.30 32.74
C PRO A 28 -34.39 16.78 31.75
N THR A 29 -33.91 18.01 31.96
CA THR A 29 -32.74 18.55 31.25
C THR A 29 -31.59 17.55 31.42
N PRO A 30 -30.92 17.12 30.33
CA PRO A 30 -29.74 16.29 30.46
C PRO A 30 -28.74 17.01 31.37
N PRO A 31 -27.99 16.29 32.23
CA PRO A 31 -27.02 16.91 33.10
C PRO A 31 -26.11 17.81 32.26
N ALA A 32 -25.93 19.05 32.72
CA ALA A 32 -25.01 20.01 32.11
C ALA A 32 -23.69 19.28 31.84
N ALA A 33 -23.30 19.22 30.56
CA ALA A 33 -22.04 18.63 30.16
C ALA A 33 -20.94 19.30 30.98
N ASP A 34 -20.39 18.55 31.92
CA ASP A 34 -19.29 18.98 32.76
C ASP A 34 -18.14 19.33 31.82
N ALA A 35 -17.95 20.64 31.62
CA ALA A 35 -16.97 21.24 30.75
C ALA A 35 -15.56 21.10 31.35
N SER A 36 -15.18 19.88 31.69
CA SER A 36 -13.81 19.43 31.54
C SER A 36 -13.51 19.47 30.04
N ALA A 37 -13.15 20.66 29.55
CA ALA A 37 -12.58 20.85 28.23
C ALA A 37 -11.29 20.03 28.19
N ARG A 38 -11.41 18.74 27.89
CA ARG A 38 -10.27 17.89 27.59
C ARG A 38 -9.62 18.53 26.40
N ARG A 39 -8.46 19.14 26.62
CA ARG A 39 -7.59 19.63 25.56
C ARG A 39 -7.49 18.49 24.55
N ALA A 40 -7.94 18.73 23.31
CA ALA A 40 -7.78 17.76 22.25
C ALA A 40 -6.29 17.40 22.21
N VAL A 41 -5.99 16.11 22.42
CA VAL A 41 -4.64 15.61 22.31
C VAL A 41 -4.33 15.60 20.82
N ALA A 42 -3.12 16.01 20.43
CA ALA A 42 -2.76 15.96 19.01
C ALA A 42 -2.93 14.50 18.54
N PRO A 43 -3.54 14.23 17.37
CA PRO A 43 -3.82 12.86 16.92
C PRO A 43 -2.61 11.91 17.03
N CYS A 44 -1.41 12.38 16.70
CA CYS A 44 -0.21 11.55 16.83
C CYS A 44 0.25 11.28 18.28
N GLU A 45 0.06 12.23 19.20
CA GLU A 45 0.30 11.99 20.63
C GLU A 45 -0.68 10.94 21.17
N LEU A 46 -1.93 10.96 20.68
CA LEU A 46 -2.93 9.94 21.02
C LEU A 46 -2.50 8.57 20.52
N ALA A 47 -2.08 8.46 19.26
CA ALA A 47 -1.58 7.21 18.67
C ALA A 47 -0.40 6.64 19.47
N GLU A 48 0.58 7.50 19.80
CA GLU A 48 1.75 7.11 20.59
C GLU A 48 1.35 6.61 21.99
N GLY A 49 0.44 7.31 22.66
CA GLY A 49 -0.08 6.92 23.97
C GLY A 49 -0.80 5.57 23.94
N LEU A 50 -1.53 5.25 22.86
CA LEU A 50 -2.16 3.94 22.68
C LEU A 50 -1.11 2.83 22.50
N GLY A 51 -0.13 3.05 21.62
CA GLY A 51 0.94 2.09 21.40
C GLY A 51 1.77 1.81 22.64
N ARG A 52 2.14 2.86 23.39
CA ARG A 52 2.89 2.75 24.64
C ARG A 52 2.19 1.84 25.65
N LYS A 53 0.88 2.00 25.85
CA LYS A 53 0.09 1.14 26.76
C LYS A 53 0.07 -0.33 26.34
N VAL A 54 0.18 -0.63 25.06
CA VAL A 54 0.25 -2.01 24.56
C VAL A 54 1.63 -2.59 24.82
N PHE A 55 2.68 -1.82 24.56
CA PHE A 55 4.04 -2.27 24.83
C PHE A 55 4.39 -2.40 26.30
N ASP A 56 3.90 -1.50 27.15
CA ASP A 56 4.17 -1.57 28.59
C ASP A 56 3.58 -2.86 29.19
N ARG A 57 2.39 -3.28 28.72
CA ARG A 57 1.79 -4.57 29.10
C ARG A 57 2.55 -5.78 28.57
N ALA A 58 3.24 -5.65 27.44
CA ALA A 58 4.00 -6.75 26.84
C ALA A 58 5.44 -6.86 27.40
N SER A 59 6.03 -5.75 27.87
CA SER A 59 7.40 -5.69 28.40
C SER A 59 7.59 -6.36 29.75
N ASP A 60 6.50 -6.69 30.46
CA ASP A 60 6.56 -7.43 31.73
C ASP A 60 7.23 -8.81 31.59
N GLY A 61 7.47 -9.30 30.36
CA GLY A 61 8.19 -10.53 30.03
C GLY A 61 9.71 -10.41 29.80
N GLY A 62 10.33 -9.24 29.97
CA GLY A 62 11.80 -9.10 29.95
C GLY A 62 12.49 -9.09 28.56
N VAL A 63 11.73 -8.97 27.47
CA VAL A 63 12.27 -8.81 26.10
C VAL A 63 12.38 -7.33 25.75
N ASP A 64 13.48 -6.94 25.10
CA ASP A 64 13.62 -5.58 24.57
C ASP A 64 12.67 -5.34 23.39
N LEU A 65 11.57 -4.65 23.68
CA LEU A 65 10.59 -4.22 22.69
C LEU A 65 10.97 -2.89 22.02
N ALA A 66 12.13 -2.29 22.30
CA ALA A 66 12.53 -1.01 21.71
C ALA A 66 12.54 -1.02 20.18
N PRO A 67 13.02 -2.07 19.47
CA PRO A 67 12.92 -2.13 18.01
C PRO A 67 11.48 -2.06 17.52
N LEU A 68 10.57 -2.82 18.15
CA LEU A 68 9.16 -2.83 17.81
C LEU A 68 8.48 -1.50 18.13
N ARG A 69 8.80 -0.90 19.29
CA ARG A 69 8.33 0.45 19.67
C ARG A 69 8.67 1.47 18.60
N ARG A 70 9.90 1.45 18.06
CA ARG A 70 10.33 2.38 16.99
C ARG A 70 9.52 2.23 15.71
N ILE A 71 9.09 1.02 15.37
CA ILE A 71 8.23 0.77 14.19
C ILE A 71 6.90 1.52 14.37
N PHE A 72 6.28 1.50 15.54
CA PHE A 72 4.95 2.08 15.72
C PHE A 72 4.95 3.55 16.14
N THR A 73 5.87 3.98 17.01
CA THR A 73 5.86 5.36 17.53
C THR A 73 6.25 6.41 16.51
N ARG A 74 6.85 6.01 15.37
CA ARG A 74 7.25 6.91 14.28
C ARG A 74 6.29 6.92 13.10
N ARG A 75 5.20 6.18 13.16
CA ARG A 75 4.30 5.91 12.02
C ARG A 75 2.94 6.57 12.23
N CYS A 76 2.98 7.88 12.45
CA CYS A 76 1.80 8.75 12.43
C CYS A 76 2.04 9.90 11.45
N ILE A 77 1.08 10.12 10.55
CA ILE A 77 1.11 11.16 9.54
C ILE A 77 -0.07 12.10 9.80
N PRO A 78 0.16 13.32 10.33
CA PRO A 78 -0.89 14.31 10.45
C PRO A 78 -1.32 14.77 9.06
N ASP A 79 -2.61 15.11 8.92
CA ASP A 79 -3.07 15.82 7.73
C ASP A 79 -2.54 17.26 7.71
N ALA A 80 -2.76 17.97 6.60
CA ALA A 80 -2.26 19.33 6.43
C ALA A 80 -2.79 20.32 7.49
N THR A 81 -3.94 20.02 8.12
CA THR A 81 -4.54 20.86 9.16
C THR A 81 -4.02 20.53 10.57
N GLY A 82 -3.37 19.37 10.73
CA GLY A 82 -2.96 18.82 12.03
C GLY A 82 -4.12 18.32 12.90
N GLY A 83 -5.37 18.52 12.48
CA GLY A 83 -6.56 18.12 13.21
C GLY A 83 -6.88 16.63 13.09
N ARG A 84 -6.37 15.96 12.06
CA ARG A 84 -6.58 14.52 11.84
C ARG A 84 -5.24 13.84 11.52
N ALA A 85 -5.14 12.52 11.69
CA ALA A 85 -3.96 11.77 11.28
C ALA A 85 -4.27 10.34 10.78
N TRP A 86 -3.35 9.78 10.02
CA TRP A 86 -3.19 8.34 9.85
C TRP A 86 -2.16 7.82 10.85
N ALA A 87 -2.39 6.65 11.44
CA ALA A 87 -1.43 6.04 12.35
C ALA A 87 -1.46 4.51 12.26
N LEU A 88 -0.30 3.89 12.47
CA LEU A 88 -0.22 2.46 12.82
C LEU A 88 -0.18 2.33 14.34
N VAL A 89 -1.14 1.60 14.89
CA VAL A 89 -1.26 1.41 16.34
C VAL A 89 -1.21 -0.08 16.64
N PRO A 90 -0.26 -0.56 17.47
CA PRO A 90 -0.27 -1.95 17.89
C PRO A 90 -1.45 -2.15 18.83
N GLU A 91 -2.15 -3.28 18.71
CA GLU A 91 -3.25 -3.64 19.61
C GLU A 91 -2.88 -4.79 20.53
N ARG A 92 -2.05 -5.70 20.01
CA ARG A 92 -1.59 -6.89 20.70
C ARG A 92 -0.16 -7.16 20.29
N VAL A 93 0.65 -7.57 21.27
CA VAL A 93 2.02 -8.05 21.05
C VAL A 93 2.15 -9.35 21.82
N ARG A 94 2.74 -10.35 21.18
CA ARG A 94 3.13 -11.63 21.78
C ARG A 94 4.61 -11.84 21.55
N LEU A 95 5.27 -12.32 22.59
CA LEU A 95 6.68 -12.72 22.57
C LEU A 95 6.71 -14.25 22.57
N GLU A 96 7.50 -14.83 21.68
CA GLU A 96 7.65 -16.29 21.57
C GLU A 96 9.02 -16.63 20.96
N GLY A 97 9.77 -17.50 21.64
CA GLY A 97 11.17 -17.77 21.31
C GLY A 97 12.03 -16.50 21.26
N ARG A 98 12.72 -16.30 20.13
CA ARG A 98 13.55 -15.11 19.85
C ARG A 98 12.81 -14.04 19.04
N GLY A 99 11.54 -14.28 18.72
CA GLY A 99 10.74 -13.43 17.85
C GLY A 99 9.61 -12.72 18.59
N TRP A 100 8.85 -11.93 17.82
CA TRP A 100 7.63 -11.29 18.28
C TRP A 100 6.57 -11.32 17.18
N TRP A 101 5.31 -11.30 17.61
CA TRP A 101 4.12 -11.21 16.78
C TRP A 101 3.29 -10.03 17.27
N ALA A 102 2.78 -9.23 16.36
CA ALA A 102 1.96 -8.07 16.64
C ALA A 102 0.69 -8.10 15.79
N ARG A 103 -0.40 -7.63 16.39
CA ARG A 103 -1.58 -7.18 15.66
C ARG A 103 -1.51 -5.67 15.62
N TYR A 104 -1.55 -5.09 14.44
CA TYR A 104 -1.70 -3.65 14.30
C TYR A 104 -3.04 -3.30 13.67
N ALA A 105 -3.56 -2.15 14.10
CA ALA A 105 -4.62 -1.43 13.45
C ALA A 105 -4.02 -0.31 12.62
N LEU A 106 -4.47 -0.20 11.36
CA LEU A 106 -4.38 1.04 10.62
C LEU A 106 -5.51 1.94 11.08
N MET A 107 -5.17 3.12 11.62
CA MET A 107 -6.11 3.99 12.30
C MET A 107 -6.19 5.36 11.65
N ARG A 108 -7.42 5.82 11.41
CA ARG A 108 -7.76 7.21 11.17
C ARG A 108 -8.15 7.87 12.49
N LEU A 109 -7.50 8.99 12.82
CA LEU A 109 -7.72 9.75 14.05
C LEU A 109 -8.32 11.12 13.73
N GLY A 110 -9.41 11.47 14.41
CA GLY A 110 -10.09 12.77 14.32
C GLY A 110 -9.67 13.77 15.40
N SER A 111 -10.05 15.04 15.21
CA SER A 111 -9.71 16.16 16.11
C SER A 111 -10.41 16.10 17.47
N ASP A 112 -11.49 15.33 17.55
CA ASP A 112 -12.28 15.04 18.75
C ASP A 112 -11.81 13.76 19.46
N ASN A 113 -10.66 13.20 19.06
CA ASN A 113 -10.17 11.87 19.44
C ASN A 113 -11.01 10.71 18.90
N ALA A 114 -11.90 10.91 17.92
CA ALA A 114 -12.55 9.82 17.21
C ALA A 114 -11.51 8.91 16.55
N ARG A 115 -11.81 7.61 16.52
CA ARG A 115 -10.90 6.58 16.03
C ARG A 115 -11.64 5.62 15.13
N PHE A 116 -11.09 5.39 13.96
CA PHE A 116 -11.61 4.44 13.00
C PHE A 116 -10.47 3.53 12.59
N SER A 117 -10.67 2.23 12.69
CA SER A 117 -9.61 1.24 12.54
C SER A 117 -9.95 0.25 11.44
N SER A 118 -8.93 -0.18 10.71
CA SER A 118 -8.92 -1.40 9.92
C SER A 118 -7.74 -2.28 10.35
N TRP A 119 -7.83 -3.57 10.09
CA TRP A 119 -6.78 -4.56 10.39
C TRP A 119 -6.36 -5.21 9.08
N PRO A 120 -5.35 -4.65 8.38
CA PRO A 120 -4.87 -5.22 7.13
C PRO A 120 -4.52 -6.70 7.29
N ALA A 121 -4.86 -7.52 6.30
CA ALA A 121 -4.38 -8.90 6.19
C ALA A 121 -2.84 -8.96 6.18
N ALA A 122 -2.31 -10.11 6.59
CA ALA A 122 -0.90 -10.40 6.33
C ALA A 122 -0.71 -10.57 4.81
N PRO A 123 0.44 -10.18 4.24
CA PRO A 123 0.68 -10.27 2.79
C PRO A 123 0.57 -11.67 2.18
N SER A 124 0.54 -12.73 2.99
CA SER A 124 0.40 -14.13 2.53
C SER A 124 -1.04 -14.65 2.51
N GLU A 125 -2.03 -13.84 2.91
CA GLU A 125 -3.47 -14.18 2.91
C GLU A 125 -4.17 -13.44 1.75
N ASP A 126 -5.41 -13.82 1.39
CA ASP A 126 -6.23 -13.07 0.42
C ASP A 126 -6.22 -11.56 0.76
N GLU A 127 -5.37 -10.81 0.04
CA GLU A 127 -4.78 -9.53 0.48
C GLU A 127 -5.80 -8.37 0.58
N VAL A 128 -7.02 -8.61 0.11
CA VAL A 128 -8.10 -7.62 0.06
C VAL A 128 -8.97 -7.65 1.33
N ALA A 129 -8.75 -8.60 2.23
CA ALA A 129 -9.57 -8.81 3.42
C ALA A 129 -9.00 -8.15 4.69
N ALA A 130 -9.87 -7.91 5.67
CA ALA A 130 -9.41 -7.71 7.04
C ALA A 130 -8.79 -9.03 7.56
N SER A 131 -7.67 -8.94 8.26
CA SER A 131 -7.01 -10.11 8.86
C SER A 131 -7.96 -10.81 9.84
N ALA A 132 -8.37 -12.02 9.47
CA ALA A 132 -9.02 -12.96 10.39
C ALA A 132 -8.02 -13.55 11.38
N THR A 133 -6.73 -13.54 11.04
CA THR A 133 -5.67 -14.02 11.91
C THR A 133 -5.39 -13.06 13.06
N PRO A 134 -4.95 -13.56 14.23
CA PRO A 134 -4.75 -12.72 15.40
C PRO A 134 -3.53 -11.80 15.30
N PHE A 135 -2.65 -11.99 14.32
CA PHE A 135 -1.40 -11.24 14.12
C PHE A 135 -1.17 -11.00 12.62
N ASN A 136 -0.79 -9.78 12.27
CA ASN A 136 -0.58 -9.33 10.89
C ASN A 136 0.78 -8.63 10.71
N LEU A 137 1.67 -8.76 11.71
CA LEU A 137 3.05 -8.28 11.69
C LEU A 137 3.89 -9.17 12.60
N TRP A 138 5.07 -9.60 12.17
CA TRP A 138 5.93 -10.42 13.01
C TRP A 138 7.40 -10.27 12.63
N LYS A 139 8.28 -10.71 13.52
CA LYS A 139 9.69 -10.88 13.24
C LYS A 139 10.20 -12.08 14.00
N GLN A 140 10.70 -13.05 13.26
CA GLN A 140 11.36 -14.24 13.76
C GLN A 140 12.79 -14.25 13.20
N PRO A 141 13.80 -13.88 14.01
CA PRO A 141 15.17 -13.75 13.54
C PRO A 141 15.68 -15.03 12.87
N GLY A 142 16.12 -14.91 11.62
CA GLY A 142 16.64 -16.03 10.82
C GLY A 142 15.55 -16.95 10.25
N ASP A 143 14.28 -16.56 10.32
CA ASP A 143 13.17 -17.33 9.73
C ASP A 143 12.31 -16.42 8.85
N SER A 144 11.30 -15.73 9.41
CA SER A 144 10.45 -14.82 8.63
C SER A 144 10.15 -13.52 9.36
N GLU A 145 9.94 -12.46 8.59
CA GLU A 145 9.49 -11.17 9.13
C GLU A 145 8.57 -10.45 8.15
N VAL A 146 7.62 -9.71 8.72
CA VAL A 146 6.84 -8.69 8.01
C VAL A 146 7.21 -7.36 8.61
N GLU A 147 7.65 -6.43 7.78
CA GLU A 147 8.06 -5.09 8.17
C GLU A 147 7.19 -4.05 7.48
N VAL A 148 6.84 -2.99 8.22
CA VAL A 148 6.27 -1.79 7.62
C VAL A 148 7.41 -0.98 7.01
N GLU A 149 7.54 -1.06 5.70
CA GLU A 149 8.59 -0.37 4.96
C GLU A 149 8.29 1.13 4.85
N SER A 150 7.11 1.47 4.36
CA SER A 150 6.74 2.86 4.10
C SER A 150 5.26 3.16 4.40
N MET A 151 4.98 4.44 4.63
CA MET A 151 3.65 5.00 4.75
C MET A 151 3.66 6.35 4.05
N THR A 152 2.84 6.50 3.02
CA THR A 152 2.75 7.70 2.21
C THR A 152 1.30 8.17 2.20
N ALA A 153 1.04 9.34 2.76
CA ALA A 153 -0.29 9.93 2.72
C ALA A 153 -0.37 10.93 1.56
N PHE A 154 -1.40 10.81 0.73
CA PHE A 154 -1.64 11.70 -0.39
C PHE A 154 -3.14 11.75 -0.71
N ASP A 155 -3.64 12.93 -1.06
CA ASP A 155 -5.04 13.15 -1.46
C ASP A 155 -5.17 12.91 -2.96
N TYR A 156 -5.42 11.65 -3.34
CA TYR A 156 -5.38 11.23 -4.74
C TYR A 156 -6.54 11.84 -5.52
N ASP A 157 -7.75 11.83 -4.95
CA ASP A 157 -9.00 12.28 -5.58
C ASP A 157 -9.42 13.72 -5.25
N ARG A 158 -8.65 14.42 -4.41
CA ARG A 158 -8.83 15.83 -4.05
C ARG A 158 -10.10 16.08 -3.24
N ASP A 159 -10.51 15.12 -2.42
CA ASP A 159 -11.65 15.26 -1.51
C ASP A 159 -11.27 15.99 -0.19
N GLY A 160 -9.99 16.29 0.03
CA GLY A 160 -9.47 16.95 1.23
C GLY A 160 -9.22 15.98 2.40
N SER A 161 -9.31 14.68 2.18
CA SER A 161 -8.98 13.60 3.11
C SER A 161 -7.94 12.68 2.47
N PRO A 162 -6.65 12.78 2.82
CA PRO A 162 -5.63 12.00 2.13
C PRO A 162 -5.85 10.50 2.31
N GLU A 163 -5.70 9.72 1.24
CA GLU A 163 -5.47 8.28 1.31
C GLU A 163 -4.11 8.00 1.94
N LEU A 164 -3.92 6.76 2.40
CA LEU A 164 -2.67 6.23 2.86
C LEU A 164 -2.25 5.02 2.01
N ALA A 165 -1.14 5.15 1.29
CA ALA A 165 -0.43 4.00 0.76
C ALA A 165 0.48 3.40 1.84
N LEU A 166 0.28 2.12 2.16
CA LEU A 166 1.04 1.36 3.15
C LEU A 166 1.83 0.28 2.42
N THR A 167 3.16 0.35 2.46
CA THR A 167 4.05 -0.68 1.90
C THR A 167 4.58 -1.58 3.02
N LEU A 168 4.39 -2.89 2.83
CA LEU A 168 4.88 -3.95 3.69
C LEU A 168 5.94 -4.74 2.92
N ARG A 169 6.97 -5.19 3.64
CA ARG A 169 7.98 -6.11 3.14
C ARG A 169 7.93 -7.39 3.94
N THR A 170 7.82 -8.53 3.26
CA THR A 170 7.88 -9.86 3.87
C THR A 170 9.19 -10.50 3.47
N SER A 171 10.01 -10.93 4.42
CA SER A 171 11.24 -11.67 4.16
C SER A 171 11.10 -13.08 4.75
N ASN A 172 11.54 -14.10 4.03
CA ASN A 172 11.56 -15.50 4.46
C ASN A 172 12.98 -16.07 4.31
N HIS A 173 13.42 -16.92 5.23
CA HIS A 173 14.80 -17.44 5.29
C HIS A 173 15.13 -18.30 4.08
N GLU A 174 14.15 -19.08 3.63
CA GLU A 174 14.25 -20.00 2.51
C GLU A 174 13.11 -19.75 1.51
N GLY A 175 12.72 -18.48 1.36
CA GLY A 175 11.67 -18.09 0.44
C GLY A 175 11.92 -16.70 -0.12
N PRO A 176 11.10 -16.28 -1.09
CA PRO A 176 11.21 -14.96 -1.66
C PRO A 176 10.96 -13.88 -0.61
N THR A 177 11.61 -12.75 -0.85
CA THR A 177 11.23 -11.49 -0.21
C THR A 177 10.21 -10.82 -1.11
N PHE A 178 9.08 -10.40 -0.54
CA PHE A 178 8.03 -9.71 -1.26
C PHE A 178 7.82 -8.31 -0.73
N GLN A 179 7.39 -7.41 -1.59
CA GLN A 179 6.87 -6.11 -1.22
C GLN A 179 5.41 -6.03 -1.68
N HIS A 180 4.54 -5.59 -0.78
CA HIS A 180 3.12 -5.42 -1.05
C HIS A 180 2.71 -4.02 -0.61
N ALA A 181 1.91 -3.35 -1.42
CA ALA A 181 1.34 -2.07 -1.09
C ALA A 181 -0.18 -2.11 -1.19
N HIS A 182 -0.84 -1.41 -0.28
CA HIS A 182 -2.27 -1.14 -0.36
C HIS A 182 -2.53 0.34 -0.13
N VAL A 183 -3.52 0.87 -0.84
CA VAL A 183 -4.00 2.23 -0.63
C VAL A 183 -5.29 2.18 0.15
N TRP A 184 -5.34 2.93 1.24
CA TRP A 184 -6.47 3.00 2.17
C TRP A 184 -7.08 4.39 2.12
N THR A 185 -8.40 4.48 2.07
CA THR A 185 -9.15 5.73 2.16
C THR A 185 -9.97 5.78 3.45
N PHE A 186 -10.36 6.99 3.85
CA PHE A 186 -11.30 7.20 4.94
C PHE A 186 -12.58 7.82 4.40
N THR A 187 -13.62 7.01 4.26
CA THR A 187 -14.93 7.43 3.78
C THR A 187 -16.02 6.83 4.67
N GLU A 188 -17.20 7.43 4.68
CA GLU A 188 -18.37 6.93 5.43
C GLU A 188 -18.13 6.64 6.93
N GLY A 189 -17.13 7.31 7.54
CA GLY A 189 -16.76 7.04 8.93
C GLY A 189 -16.05 5.70 9.13
N GLY A 190 -15.38 5.16 8.11
CA GLY A 190 -14.61 3.92 8.18
C GLY A 190 -13.30 3.99 7.38
N VAL A 191 -12.41 3.04 7.64
CA VAL A 191 -11.15 2.87 6.91
C VAL A 191 -11.31 1.71 5.93
N PHE A 192 -11.20 1.98 4.64
CA PHE A 192 -11.46 1.02 3.58
C PHE A 192 -10.31 0.98 2.57
N LEU A 193 -10.21 -0.10 1.80
CA LEU A 193 -9.33 -0.09 0.63
C LEU A 193 -9.84 0.93 -0.39
N TYR A 194 -8.91 1.63 -1.01
CA TYR A 194 -9.24 2.64 -2.00
C TYR A 194 -9.71 1.96 -3.29
N GLU A 195 -10.97 2.16 -3.64
CA GLU A 195 -11.68 1.43 -4.70
C GLU A 195 -10.90 1.42 -6.03
N ARG A 196 -10.25 2.54 -6.35
CA ARG A 196 -9.49 2.73 -7.60
C ARG A 196 -8.21 1.91 -7.70
N THR A 197 -7.84 1.19 -6.64
CA THR A 197 -6.69 0.27 -6.59
C THR A 197 -7.11 -1.19 -6.45
N LEU A 198 -8.41 -1.49 -6.40
CA LEU A 198 -8.89 -2.86 -6.28
C LEU A 198 -8.46 -3.70 -7.49
N GLY A 199 -7.90 -4.88 -7.21
CA GLY A 199 -7.39 -5.80 -8.22
C GLY A 199 -5.96 -5.50 -8.71
N ALA A 200 -5.36 -4.39 -8.33
CA ALA A 200 -3.95 -4.12 -8.61
C ALA A 200 -3.05 -4.81 -7.57
N ARG A 201 -2.03 -5.54 -8.03
CA ARG A 201 -0.96 -6.06 -7.18
C ARG A 201 0.14 -5.02 -7.07
N LEU A 202 0.04 -4.17 -6.05
CA LEU A 202 1.00 -3.08 -5.85
C LEU A 202 2.15 -3.57 -4.97
N HIS A 203 3.35 -3.07 -5.22
CA HIS A 203 4.53 -3.36 -4.37
C HIS A 203 5.19 -2.10 -3.83
N GLY A 204 4.84 -0.91 -4.33
CA GLY A 204 5.55 0.31 -3.95
C GLY A 204 4.84 1.60 -4.35
N VAL A 205 5.46 2.71 -3.94
CA VAL A 205 4.98 4.07 -4.17
C VAL A 205 6.17 4.96 -4.53
N ARG A 206 6.06 5.70 -5.64
CA ARG A 206 7.09 6.65 -6.08
C ARG A 206 6.48 7.67 -7.03
N ASP A 207 6.86 8.93 -6.91
CA ASP A 207 6.60 9.95 -7.94
C ASP A 207 7.55 9.68 -9.13
N VAL A 208 7.02 9.13 -10.23
CA VAL A 208 7.83 8.64 -11.35
C VAL A 208 8.13 9.71 -12.39
N ASP A 209 7.41 10.83 -12.39
CA ASP A 209 7.57 11.92 -13.36
C ASP A 209 7.96 13.26 -12.74
N GLY A 210 8.00 13.35 -11.41
CA GLY A 210 8.45 14.49 -10.64
C GLY A 210 7.38 15.57 -10.45
N ASP A 211 6.09 15.25 -10.61
CA ASP A 211 4.99 16.21 -10.47
C ASP A 211 4.56 16.44 -9.00
N GLY A 212 5.15 15.69 -8.06
CA GLY A 212 4.85 15.73 -6.63
C GLY A 212 3.64 14.89 -6.20
N ARG A 213 2.96 14.22 -7.12
CA ARG A 213 1.96 13.19 -6.85
C ARG A 213 2.65 11.82 -6.82
N PRO A 214 2.52 11.05 -5.74
CA PRO A 214 3.06 9.70 -5.74
C PRO A 214 2.29 8.80 -6.71
N ASP A 215 3.00 7.98 -7.48
CA ASP A 215 2.44 6.91 -8.30
C ASP A 215 2.56 5.56 -7.60
N LEU A 216 1.82 4.57 -8.10
CA LEU A 216 1.85 3.22 -7.56
C LEU A 216 2.68 2.31 -8.46
N LEU A 217 3.50 1.46 -7.85
CA LEU A 217 4.38 0.53 -8.56
C LEU A 217 3.82 -0.89 -8.51
N THR A 218 3.91 -1.60 -9.64
CA THR A 218 3.40 -2.96 -9.81
C THR A 218 4.30 -3.78 -10.72
N HIS A 219 4.32 -5.10 -10.54
CA HIS A 219 4.85 -6.04 -11.55
C HIS A 219 3.74 -6.64 -12.41
N GLY A 220 2.48 -6.31 -12.12
CA GLY A 220 1.32 -6.91 -12.76
C GLY A 220 1.36 -6.75 -14.27
N PRO A 221 0.84 -7.71 -15.04
CA PRO A 221 0.41 -9.07 -14.69
C PRO A 221 1.56 -10.11 -14.60
N TYR A 222 2.80 -9.67 -14.56
CA TYR A 222 4.01 -10.50 -14.61
C TYR A 222 4.57 -10.73 -13.20
N ASP A 223 3.76 -11.31 -12.32
CA ASP A 223 4.11 -11.49 -10.91
C ASP A 223 3.48 -12.80 -10.42
N GLU A 224 4.25 -13.88 -10.46
CA GLU A 224 3.75 -15.23 -10.15
C GLU A 224 4.71 -16.02 -9.25
N PRO A 225 4.14 -16.89 -8.38
CA PRO A 225 4.95 -17.80 -7.58
C PRO A 225 5.69 -18.80 -8.49
N GLY A 226 6.94 -19.07 -8.14
CA GLY A 226 7.79 -20.08 -8.77
C GLY A 226 8.40 -21.03 -7.74
N VAL A 227 9.31 -21.89 -8.19
CA VAL A 227 10.11 -22.78 -7.34
C VAL A 227 11.56 -22.70 -7.81
N LEU A 228 12.50 -22.46 -6.89
CA LEU A 228 13.93 -22.48 -7.23
C LEU A 228 14.34 -23.92 -7.58
N CYS A 229 14.84 -24.17 -8.80
CA CYS A 229 15.22 -25.53 -9.16
C CYS A 229 16.33 -26.12 -8.28
N GLY A 230 16.28 -27.44 -8.13
CA GLY A 230 17.18 -28.18 -7.25
C GLY A 230 16.84 -27.99 -5.78
N THR A 231 15.82 -27.19 -5.50
CA THR A 231 15.25 -27.00 -4.18
C THR A 231 13.72 -27.16 -4.27
N GLU A 232 13.08 -27.37 -3.13
CA GLU A 232 11.61 -27.29 -3.01
C GLU A 232 11.20 -25.92 -2.45
N PHE A 233 12.11 -24.95 -2.46
CA PHE A 233 11.86 -23.64 -1.89
C PHE A 233 11.03 -22.79 -2.83
N PRO A 234 9.95 -22.16 -2.31
CA PRO A 234 9.17 -21.22 -3.11
C PRO A 234 10.08 -20.09 -3.58
N SER A 235 9.75 -19.52 -4.74
CA SER A 235 10.35 -18.32 -5.28
C SER A 235 9.25 -17.38 -5.78
N GLN A 236 9.64 -16.17 -6.17
CA GLN A 236 8.78 -15.25 -6.88
C GLN A 236 9.44 -14.87 -8.19
N VAL A 237 8.73 -15.10 -9.29
CA VAL A 237 9.19 -14.68 -10.62
C VAL A 237 8.49 -13.37 -10.94
N THR A 238 9.28 -12.30 -11.07
CA THR A 238 8.79 -10.95 -11.34
C THR A 238 9.22 -10.45 -12.71
N GLY A 239 8.31 -9.79 -13.40
CA GLY A 239 8.56 -9.10 -14.64
C GLY A 239 9.17 -7.72 -14.42
N PRO A 240 9.21 -6.87 -15.47
CA PRO A 240 9.61 -5.48 -15.30
C PRO A 240 8.71 -4.77 -14.27
N GLU A 241 9.31 -3.87 -13.48
CA GLU A 241 8.54 -2.94 -12.66
C GLU A 241 7.82 -1.94 -13.59
N LEU A 242 6.53 -1.73 -13.33
CA LEU A 242 5.64 -0.84 -14.08
C LEU A 242 5.01 0.17 -13.12
N ALA A 243 4.58 1.30 -13.67
CA ALA A 243 3.90 2.35 -12.93
C ALA A 243 2.41 2.42 -13.29
N LEU A 244 1.59 2.64 -12.27
CA LEU A 244 0.22 3.13 -12.39
C LEU A 244 0.27 4.62 -12.03
N HIS A 245 0.37 5.47 -13.05
CA HIS A 245 0.55 6.91 -12.89
C HIS A 245 -0.72 7.58 -12.35
N SER A 246 -0.58 8.39 -11.31
CA SER A 246 -1.63 9.02 -10.52
C SER A 246 -2.20 10.26 -11.21
N LEU A 247 -3.44 10.17 -11.66
CA LEU A 247 -4.12 11.27 -12.36
C LEU A 247 -4.86 12.20 -11.40
N SER A 248 -4.99 13.46 -11.81
CA SER A 248 -5.57 14.53 -10.98
C SER A 248 -6.99 14.33 -10.46
N ASP A 249 -7.73 13.36 -11.02
CA ASP A 249 -9.10 12.99 -10.63
C ASP A 249 -9.15 11.78 -9.69
N GLY A 250 -7.98 11.34 -9.19
CA GLY A 250 -7.80 10.19 -8.31
C GLY A 250 -7.66 8.86 -9.02
N SER A 251 -7.86 8.78 -10.34
CA SER A 251 -7.64 7.56 -11.11
C SER A 251 -6.15 7.28 -11.34
N PHE A 252 -5.85 6.06 -11.79
CA PHE A 252 -4.50 5.65 -12.16
C PHE A 252 -4.45 5.15 -13.60
N SER A 253 -3.40 5.51 -14.33
CA SER A 253 -3.18 5.10 -15.71
C SER A 253 -1.92 4.26 -15.85
N ALA A 254 -2.05 3.09 -16.47
CA ALA A 254 -0.91 2.28 -16.87
C ALA A 254 -0.36 2.66 -18.26
N THR A 255 -1.02 3.58 -18.98
CA THR A 255 -0.82 3.73 -20.44
C THR A 255 -0.52 5.14 -20.91
N ASP A 256 -0.53 6.12 -20.01
CA ASP A 256 -0.23 7.51 -20.36
C ASP A 256 1.28 7.73 -20.59
N PRO A 257 1.71 8.93 -20.99
CA PRO A 257 3.12 9.19 -21.27
C PRO A 257 4.07 8.92 -20.09
N ALA A 258 3.67 9.19 -18.85
CA ALA A 258 4.52 8.99 -17.68
C ALA A 258 4.70 7.49 -17.38
N ALA A 259 3.60 6.73 -17.35
CA ALA A 259 3.65 5.28 -17.16
C ALA A 259 4.43 4.57 -18.28
N ARG A 260 4.26 5.01 -19.53
CA ARG A 260 5.04 4.51 -20.68
C ARG A 260 6.53 4.85 -20.57
N ALA A 261 6.87 6.09 -20.23
CA ALA A 261 8.25 6.50 -20.05
C ALA A 261 8.93 5.67 -18.95
N PHE A 262 8.22 5.41 -17.85
CA PHE A 262 8.68 4.55 -16.78
C PHE A 262 8.93 3.11 -17.27
N ALA A 263 7.98 2.52 -18.00
CA ALA A 263 8.12 1.18 -18.56
C ALA A 263 9.26 1.07 -19.61
N LEU A 264 9.56 2.13 -20.36
CA LEU A 264 10.71 2.16 -21.28
C LEU A 264 12.06 2.07 -20.56
N VAL A 265 12.16 2.53 -19.30
CA VAL A 265 13.38 2.34 -18.52
C VAL A 265 13.59 0.86 -18.19
N ALA A 266 12.52 0.15 -17.83
CA ALA A 266 12.57 -1.28 -17.52
C ALA A 266 12.72 -2.17 -18.77
N CYS A 267 12.16 -1.75 -19.90
CA CYS A 267 12.17 -2.46 -21.19
C CYS A 267 12.64 -1.52 -22.32
N PRO A 268 13.94 -1.17 -22.40
CA PRO A 268 14.45 -0.15 -23.33
C PRO A 268 14.34 -0.52 -24.82
N ALA A 269 14.28 -1.82 -25.13
CA ALA A 269 14.08 -2.32 -26.48
C ALA A 269 13.37 -3.67 -26.44
N ARG A 270 12.76 -4.05 -27.57
CA ARG A 270 12.23 -5.40 -27.76
C ARG A 270 13.39 -6.41 -27.72
N PRO A 271 13.36 -7.42 -26.85
CA PRO A 271 14.43 -8.42 -26.78
C PRO A 271 14.58 -9.18 -28.11
N ALA A 272 15.82 -9.34 -28.58
CA ALA A 272 16.13 -10.12 -29.79
C ALA A 272 16.16 -11.64 -29.52
N ARG A 273 16.30 -12.02 -28.25
CA ARG A 273 16.24 -13.37 -27.70
C ARG A 273 15.41 -13.30 -26.42
N LEU A 274 14.64 -14.35 -26.15
CA LEU A 274 13.90 -14.47 -24.90
C LEU A 274 14.76 -15.14 -23.84
N LEU A 275 15.49 -16.20 -24.21
CA LEU A 275 16.39 -16.88 -23.30
C LEU A 275 17.59 -15.98 -22.95
N ALA A 276 17.70 -15.66 -21.67
CA ALA A 276 18.89 -15.04 -21.09
C ALA A 276 19.81 -16.11 -20.49
N ARG A 277 21.12 -15.83 -20.48
CA ARG A 277 22.13 -16.69 -19.87
C ARG A 277 23.06 -15.87 -18.99
N THR A 278 23.47 -16.47 -17.89
CA THR A 278 24.52 -15.96 -16.99
C THR A 278 25.89 -16.03 -17.65
N ALA A 279 26.91 -15.44 -17.01
CA ALA A 279 28.28 -15.40 -17.53
C ALA A 279 28.94 -16.78 -17.69
N ASP A 280 28.54 -17.76 -16.88
CA ASP A 280 28.96 -19.16 -16.95
C ASP A 280 28.09 -20.00 -17.92
N GLY A 281 27.11 -19.39 -18.57
CA GLY A 281 26.28 -20.00 -19.61
C GLY A 281 25.05 -20.73 -19.10
N ALA A 282 24.77 -20.73 -17.79
CA ALA A 282 23.52 -21.23 -17.23
C ALA A 282 22.33 -20.36 -17.69
N VAL A 283 21.11 -20.91 -17.60
CA VAL A 283 19.90 -20.14 -17.90
C VAL A 283 19.66 -19.13 -16.77
N ASP A 284 19.40 -17.88 -17.14
CA ASP A 284 18.99 -16.84 -16.21
C ASP A 284 17.45 -16.74 -16.27
N ASN A 285 16.76 -17.41 -15.34
CA ASN A 285 15.29 -17.50 -15.35
C ASN A 285 14.64 -16.13 -15.14
N ASP A 286 15.18 -15.30 -14.25
CA ASP A 286 14.66 -13.95 -13.98
C ASP A 286 14.78 -13.04 -15.20
N ALA A 287 15.96 -13.00 -15.83
CA ALA A 287 16.16 -12.21 -17.03
C ALA A 287 15.36 -12.79 -18.23
N THR A 288 15.16 -14.10 -18.30
CA THR A 288 14.33 -14.75 -19.31
C THR A 288 12.85 -14.38 -19.13
N ALA A 289 12.33 -14.44 -17.91
CA ALA A 289 10.97 -14.03 -17.59
C ALA A 289 10.74 -12.54 -17.89
N ARG A 290 11.69 -11.69 -17.51
CA ARG A 290 11.70 -10.27 -17.88
C ARG A 290 11.70 -10.06 -19.40
N ASN A 291 12.49 -10.83 -20.17
CA ASN A 291 12.50 -10.72 -21.63
C ASN A 291 11.16 -11.11 -22.26
N VAL A 292 10.49 -12.16 -21.75
CA VAL A 292 9.15 -12.55 -22.20
C VAL A 292 8.16 -11.40 -21.97
N ALA A 293 8.12 -10.84 -20.76
CA ALA A 293 7.25 -9.71 -20.43
C ALA A 293 7.57 -8.47 -21.28
N CYS A 294 8.85 -8.11 -21.43
CA CYS A 294 9.26 -6.97 -22.26
C CYS A 294 8.91 -7.18 -23.74
N ALA A 295 9.04 -8.40 -24.29
CA ALA A 295 8.62 -8.68 -25.67
C ALA A 295 7.12 -8.41 -25.87
N ARG A 296 6.28 -8.84 -24.91
CA ARG A 296 4.84 -8.56 -24.91
C ARG A 296 4.53 -7.08 -24.77
N LEU A 297 5.18 -6.37 -23.86
CA LEU A 297 5.06 -4.91 -23.72
C LEU A 297 5.46 -4.17 -25.00
N TRP A 298 6.44 -4.67 -25.77
CA TRP A 298 6.80 -4.15 -27.08
C TRP A 298 5.84 -4.52 -28.21
N GLY A 299 4.74 -5.20 -27.91
CA GLY A 299 3.70 -5.56 -28.88
C GLY A 299 4.03 -6.79 -29.71
N ALA A 300 5.00 -7.63 -29.31
CA ALA A 300 5.22 -8.92 -29.95
C ALA A 300 3.95 -9.77 -29.87
N PRO A 301 3.42 -10.35 -30.96
CA PRO A 301 2.25 -11.20 -30.93
C PRO A 301 2.42 -12.40 -29.99
N GLU A 302 1.33 -12.80 -29.34
CA GLU A 302 1.30 -13.91 -28.37
C GLU A 302 1.90 -15.19 -28.95
N ALA A 303 1.42 -15.61 -30.13
CA ALA A 303 1.92 -16.79 -30.82
C ALA A 303 3.42 -16.71 -31.19
N GLU A 304 3.94 -15.50 -31.42
CA GLU A 304 5.37 -15.32 -31.70
C GLU A 304 6.20 -15.52 -30.43
N VAL A 305 5.77 -14.93 -29.32
CA VAL A 305 6.45 -15.06 -28.02
C VAL A 305 6.37 -16.50 -27.53
N GLU A 306 5.21 -17.15 -27.61
CA GLU A 306 5.05 -18.56 -27.25
C GLU A 306 5.98 -19.47 -28.06
N ALA A 307 6.00 -19.30 -29.40
CA ALA A 307 6.87 -20.08 -30.27
C ALA A 307 8.36 -19.83 -29.98
N ALA A 308 8.72 -18.60 -29.60
CA ALA A 308 10.08 -18.26 -29.21
C ALA A 308 10.46 -18.90 -27.86
N VAL A 309 9.58 -18.85 -26.86
CA VAL A 309 9.78 -19.55 -25.57
C VAL A 309 10.00 -21.05 -25.81
N ARG A 310 9.11 -21.73 -26.54
CA ARG A 310 9.24 -23.18 -26.81
C ARG A 310 10.51 -23.55 -27.58
N ARG A 311 10.96 -22.66 -28.48
CA ARG A 311 12.17 -22.89 -29.29
C ARG A 311 13.44 -22.67 -28.47
N GLU A 312 13.46 -21.66 -27.62
CA GLU A 312 14.67 -21.21 -26.93
C GLU A 312 14.83 -21.84 -25.55
N CYS A 313 13.74 -22.22 -24.89
CA CYS A 313 13.75 -22.93 -23.62
C CYS A 313 13.73 -24.45 -23.84
N PRO A 314 14.89 -25.14 -23.77
CA PRO A 314 14.88 -26.59 -23.80
C PRO A 314 14.16 -27.15 -22.58
N SER A 315 13.47 -28.28 -22.76
CA SER A 315 12.97 -29.05 -21.62
C SER A 315 14.13 -29.41 -20.70
N PRO A 316 13.97 -29.29 -19.37
CA PRO A 316 15.00 -29.70 -18.44
C PRO A 316 15.35 -31.18 -18.65
N ASP A 317 16.64 -31.50 -18.59
CA ASP A 317 17.11 -32.89 -18.60
C ASP A 317 16.66 -33.56 -17.29
N ALA A 318 16.14 -34.79 -17.38
CA ALA A 318 15.75 -35.56 -16.21
C ALA A 318 16.93 -35.79 -15.24
N GLU A 319 18.16 -35.86 -15.77
CA GLU A 319 19.37 -36.02 -14.96
C GLU A 319 19.96 -34.68 -14.47
N ALA A 320 19.54 -33.55 -15.05
CA ALA A 320 20.02 -32.21 -14.71
C ALA A 320 18.88 -31.17 -14.81
N PRO A 321 17.90 -31.21 -13.87
CA PRO A 321 16.66 -30.46 -13.99
C PRO A 321 16.84 -28.93 -14.03
N CYS A 322 17.99 -28.41 -13.62
CA CYS A 322 18.29 -26.98 -13.54
C CYS A 322 19.15 -26.45 -14.69
N THR A 323 19.22 -27.18 -15.80
CA THR A 323 19.98 -26.76 -17.00
C THR A 323 19.08 -26.14 -18.08
N GLY A 324 17.76 -26.17 -17.89
CA GLY A 324 16.75 -25.62 -18.80
C GLY A 324 16.02 -24.40 -18.23
N CYS A 325 14.92 -24.01 -18.88
CA CYS A 325 14.01 -23.02 -18.30
C CYS A 325 13.11 -23.72 -17.28
N GLU A 326 13.35 -23.44 -16.01
CA GLU A 326 12.68 -24.08 -14.88
C GLU A 326 11.18 -23.73 -14.86
N ASP A 327 10.87 -22.51 -15.30
CA ASP A 327 9.54 -21.91 -15.28
C ASP A 327 8.84 -21.94 -16.65
N LEU A 328 9.10 -22.96 -17.50
CA LEU A 328 8.56 -23.00 -18.87
C LEU A 328 7.05 -22.75 -18.92
N GLU A 329 6.26 -23.41 -18.07
CA GLU A 329 4.80 -23.23 -18.03
C GLU A 329 4.40 -21.80 -17.61
N LEU A 330 5.14 -21.17 -16.69
CA LEU A 330 4.92 -19.78 -16.29
C LEU A 330 5.29 -18.83 -17.44
N LEU A 331 6.42 -19.03 -18.10
CA LEU A 331 6.83 -18.23 -19.27
C LEU A 331 5.80 -18.33 -20.40
N LEU A 332 5.22 -19.52 -20.62
CA LEU A 332 4.12 -19.72 -21.57
C LEU A 332 2.87 -18.95 -21.12
N ARG A 333 2.45 -19.04 -19.85
CA ARG A 333 1.34 -18.22 -19.33
C ARG A 333 1.58 -16.73 -19.59
N TRP A 334 2.77 -16.21 -19.28
CA TRP A 334 3.12 -14.81 -19.51
C TRP A 334 3.11 -14.40 -20.99
N ALA A 335 3.39 -15.33 -21.91
CA ALA A 335 3.23 -15.07 -23.35
C ALA A 335 1.76 -14.81 -23.74
N HIS A 336 0.81 -15.49 -23.08
CA HIS A 336 -0.64 -15.34 -23.30
C HIS A 336 -1.27 -14.15 -22.58
N VAL A 337 -0.56 -13.57 -21.62
CA VAL A 337 -1.07 -12.43 -20.87
C VAL A 337 -1.16 -11.20 -21.77
N ALA A 338 -2.28 -10.48 -21.65
CA ALA A 338 -2.46 -9.17 -22.28
C ALA A 338 -1.61 -8.13 -21.53
N PRO A 339 -0.65 -7.46 -22.20
CA PRO A 339 0.18 -6.48 -21.53
C PRO A 339 -0.67 -5.25 -21.14
N PRO A 340 -0.39 -4.62 -19.98
CA PRO A 340 -1.17 -3.48 -19.48
C PRO A 340 -0.96 -2.20 -20.31
N LEU A 341 0.08 -2.18 -21.14
CA LEU A 341 0.42 -1.10 -22.06
C LEU A 341 1.20 -1.65 -23.27
N THR A 342 1.38 -0.82 -24.30
CA THR A 342 2.24 -1.14 -25.44
C THR A 342 3.27 -0.03 -25.66
N LEU A 343 4.55 -0.43 -25.74
CA LEU A 343 5.72 0.45 -25.86
C LEU A 343 6.05 0.81 -27.30
N SER A 344 5.60 0.01 -28.27
CA SER A 344 5.79 0.38 -29.67
C SER A 344 5.06 1.69 -29.96
N ALA A 345 5.77 2.64 -30.55
CA ALA A 345 5.17 3.80 -31.19
C ALA A 345 4.45 3.30 -32.45
N THR A 346 3.29 2.68 -32.27
CA THR A 346 2.38 2.49 -33.40
C THR A 346 1.48 3.71 -33.42
N PRO A 347 1.57 4.58 -34.46
CA PRO A 347 0.73 5.76 -34.62
C PRO A 347 -0.75 5.41 -34.80
#